data_AF-A0A8T4A6H2-F1
#
_entry.id   AF-A0A8T4A6H2-F1
#
_cell.length_a   1.000
_cell.length_b   1.000
_cell.length_c   1.000
_cell.angle_alpha   90.00
_cell.angle_beta   90.00
_cell.angle_gamma   90.00
#
_symmetry.space_group_name_H-M   'P 1'
#
loop_
_entity.id
_entity.type
_entity.pdbx_description
1 polymer ?
#
loop_
_entity_poly.entity_id
_entity_poly.type
_entity_poly.pdbx_seq_one_letter_code
_entity_poly.pdbx_strand_id
1 'polypeptide(L)'
;MFRKKQGFPEESELLLCTVTKIYPHSVFVNIDEYDRSGMIHISEIAPGRIRNISEYVKEGKKIVCKVLKVDLERGHIDLSLRRVGEGQRRQKMDEIKQEQKVEKIIEMAAKNLKCKPVELYDKLAPAVFNKYQSMHACFEDFISNEGALKDAGLDPKSYKELTDLIRQRIKPQQVIISGDVTLRTYAPDGVDQIKRTLMTAEKLVPNASIMYKGGGKYQITVIDGNFKDAERKIKTVADSILEQMKKAGAEVSFVKHEGKVAET
;
A
#
# COMPACT_ATOMS: atom_id res chain seq x y z
N MET A 1 5.93 6.29 -17.26
CA MET A 1 6.01 4.85 -17.01
C MET A 1 7.20 4.29 -17.76
N PHE A 2 8.11 3.58 -17.09
CA PHE A 2 9.34 3.06 -17.71
C PHE A 2 9.07 1.92 -18.68
N ARG A 3 8.07 1.09 -18.38
CA ARG A 3 7.64 0.03 -19.28
C ARG A 3 6.21 0.28 -19.73
N LYS A 4 6.04 0.37 -21.04
CA LYS A 4 4.73 0.18 -21.68
C LYS A 4 4.57 -1.30 -21.96
N LYS A 5 3.42 -1.87 -21.62
CA LYS A 5 3.06 -3.25 -21.99
C LYS A 5 3.07 -3.35 -23.53
N GLN A 6 3.64 -4.45 -24.03
CA GLN A 6 3.63 -4.74 -25.46
C GLN A 6 2.32 -5.43 -25.85
N GLY A 7 1.86 -5.21 -27.08
CA GLY A 7 0.64 -5.83 -27.61
C GLY A 7 -0.61 -4.97 -27.43
N PHE A 8 -1.74 -5.64 -27.25
CA PHE A 8 -3.04 -5.03 -27.06
C PHE A 8 -3.56 -5.31 -25.65
N PRO A 9 -4.30 -4.37 -25.05
CA PRO A 9 -4.93 -4.63 -23.77
C PRO A 9 -6.05 -5.66 -23.89
N GLU A 10 -6.41 -6.28 -22.78
CA GLU A 10 -7.50 -7.25 -22.73
C GLU A 10 -8.87 -6.55 -22.64
N GLU A 11 -9.90 -7.20 -23.16
CA GLU A 11 -11.27 -6.70 -22.98
C GLU A 11 -11.62 -6.65 -21.49
N SER A 12 -12.32 -5.60 -21.08
CA SER A 12 -12.61 -5.28 -19.68
C SER A 12 -11.44 -4.86 -18.79
N GLU A 13 -10.21 -4.77 -19.30
CA GLU A 13 -9.07 -4.22 -18.56
C GLU A 13 -9.31 -2.74 -18.20
N LEU A 14 -8.89 -2.34 -16.99
CA LEU A 14 -8.92 -0.94 -16.54
C LEU A 14 -7.54 -0.31 -16.77
N LEU A 15 -7.52 0.84 -17.43
CA LEU A 15 -6.29 1.49 -17.89
C LEU A 15 -6.30 2.97 -17.54
N LEU A 16 -5.13 3.48 -17.18
CA LEU A 16 -4.92 4.93 -17.13
C LEU A 16 -4.70 5.48 -18.54
N CYS A 17 -5.49 6.49 -18.90
CA CYS A 17 -5.44 7.13 -20.21
C CYS A 17 -5.28 8.64 -20.07
N THR A 18 -4.47 9.25 -20.92
CA THR A 18 -4.32 10.70 -21.02
C THR A 18 -5.14 11.23 -22.20
N VAL A 19 -6.05 12.16 -21.96
CA VAL A 19 -6.87 12.76 -23.02
C VAL A 19 -5.99 13.57 -23.98
N THR A 20 -6.05 13.27 -25.27
CA THR A 20 -5.25 13.96 -26.29
C THR A 20 -6.07 14.98 -27.07
N LYS A 21 -7.23 14.56 -27.60
CA LYS A 21 -8.11 15.41 -28.40
C LYS A 21 -9.57 15.15 -28.07
N ILE A 22 -10.36 16.21 -28.04
CA ILE A 22 -11.81 16.13 -27.80
C ILE A 22 -12.54 16.56 -29.07
N TYR A 23 -13.39 15.68 -29.60
CA TYR A 23 -14.32 15.97 -30.70
C TYR A 23 -15.77 15.95 -30.19
N PRO A 24 -16.75 16.50 -30.95
CA PRO A 24 -18.14 16.56 -30.52
C PRO A 24 -18.80 15.21 -30.24
N HIS A 25 -18.33 14.12 -30.84
CA HIS A 25 -18.91 12.77 -30.68
C HIS A 25 -17.92 11.72 -30.18
N SER A 26 -16.64 12.07 -30.05
CA SER A 26 -15.58 11.13 -29.66
C SER A 26 -14.46 11.85 -28.93
N VAL A 27 -13.80 11.13 -28.02
CA VAL A 27 -12.63 11.61 -27.29
C VAL A 27 -11.49 10.66 -27.55
N PHE A 28 -10.38 11.18 -28.06
CA PHE A 28 -9.17 10.39 -28.25
C PHE A 28 -8.28 10.49 -27.02
N VAL A 29 -7.75 9.34 -26.62
CA VAL A 29 -6.90 9.22 -25.45
C VAL A 29 -5.67 8.40 -25.80
N ASN A 30 -4.54 8.74 -25.20
CA ASN A 30 -3.36 7.89 -25.20
C ASN A 30 -3.45 6.96 -23.99
N ILE A 31 -3.17 5.68 -24.17
CA ILE A 31 -3.14 4.73 -23.05
C ILE A 31 -1.76 4.86 -22.40
N ASP A 32 -1.67 5.18 -21.11
CA ASP A 32 -0.36 5.43 -20.49
C ASP A 32 0.44 4.13 -20.31
N GLU A 33 -0.27 3.01 -20.12
CA GLU A 33 0.29 1.68 -19.88
C GLU A 33 0.71 0.96 -21.18
N TYR A 34 0.25 1.37 -22.35
CA TYR A 34 0.52 0.75 -23.66
C TYR A 34 0.95 1.82 -24.66
N ASP A 35 1.76 1.50 -25.67
CA ASP A 35 2.11 2.49 -26.71
C ASP A 35 1.02 2.61 -27.79
N ARG A 36 -0.23 2.85 -27.35
CA ARG A 36 -1.42 2.80 -28.21
C ARG A 36 -2.40 3.92 -27.86
N SER A 37 -3.16 4.35 -28.86
CA SER A 37 -4.26 5.29 -28.69
C SER A 37 -5.59 4.55 -28.64
N GLY A 38 -6.54 5.10 -27.89
CA GLY A 38 -7.92 4.62 -27.82
C GLY A 38 -8.92 5.73 -28.08
N MET A 39 -10.17 5.34 -28.34
CA MET A 39 -11.29 6.24 -28.57
C MET A 39 -12.39 5.96 -27.55
N ILE A 40 -12.96 7.02 -26.99
CA ILE A 40 -14.14 6.96 -26.14
C ILE A 40 -15.29 7.60 -26.93
N HIS A 41 -16.33 6.81 -27.21
CA HIS A 41 -17.55 7.35 -27.80
C HIS A 41 -18.31 8.23 -26.79
N ILE A 42 -19.00 9.28 -27.24
CA ILE A 42 -19.73 10.20 -26.36
C ILE A 42 -20.70 9.46 -25.41
N SER A 43 -21.38 8.43 -25.90
CA SER A 43 -22.31 7.61 -25.09
C SER A 43 -21.61 6.82 -23.97
N GLU A 44 -20.29 6.67 -24.03
CA GLU A 44 -19.47 5.95 -23.06
C GLU A 44 -18.72 6.90 -22.10
N ILE A 45 -18.93 8.21 -22.18
CA ILE A 45 -18.30 9.21 -21.29
C ILE A 45 -19.03 9.29 -19.95
N ALA A 46 -20.37 9.37 -19.95
CA ALA A 46 -21.17 9.54 -18.75
C ALA A 46 -22.54 8.84 -18.86
N PRO A 47 -23.20 8.50 -17.73
CA PRO A 47 -24.59 8.08 -17.74
C PRO A 47 -25.51 9.28 -18.05
N GLY A 48 -26.41 9.15 -19.02
CA GLY A 48 -27.39 10.17 -19.37
C GLY A 48 -26.98 11.10 -20.53
N ARG A 49 -27.72 12.21 -20.71
CA ARG A 49 -27.52 13.16 -21.81
C ARG A 49 -26.46 14.18 -21.45
N ILE A 50 -25.36 14.18 -22.21
CA ILE A 50 -24.24 15.11 -22.04
C ILE A 50 -24.55 16.42 -22.79
N ARG A 51 -24.60 17.54 -22.08
CA ARG A 51 -24.72 18.89 -22.68
C ARG A 51 -23.36 19.45 -23.07
N ASN A 52 -22.35 19.24 -22.22
CA ASN A 52 -21.00 19.73 -22.43
C ASN A 52 -19.97 18.65 -22.08
N ILE A 53 -19.19 18.21 -23.06
CA ILE A 53 -18.18 17.15 -22.89
C ILE A 53 -17.01 17.63 -22.03
N SER A 54 -16.70 18.93 -22.08
CA SER A 54 -15.58 19.55 -21.37
C SER A 54 -15.72 19.53 -19.84
N GLU A 55 -16.91 19.27 -19.32
CA GLU A 55 -17.16 19.07 -17.88
C GLU A 55 -16.62 17.72 -17.39
N TYR A 56 -16.63 16.71 -18.25
CA TYR A 56 -16.23 15.34 -17.92
C TYR A 56 -14.77 15.07 -18.25
N VAL A 57 -14.30 15.58 -19.40
CA VAL A 57 -12.93 15.35 -19.90
C VAL A 57 -12.28 16.67 -20.29
N LYS A 58 -10.96 16.75 -20.10
CA LYS A 58 -10.15 17.90 -20.50
C LYS A 58 -8.88 17.38 -21.16
N GLU A 59 -8.42 18.04 -22.21
CA GLU A 59 -7.16 17.70 -22.88
C GLU A 59 -6.00 17.76 -21.88
N GLY A 60 -5.08 16.79 -21.98
CA GLY A 60 -3.96 16.60 -21.05
C GLY A 60 -4.31 15.98 -19.70
N LYS A 61 -5.59 15.80 -19.37
CA LYS A 61 -5.99 15.17 -18.09
C LYS A 61 -5.90 13.65 -18.17
N LYS A 62 -5.48 13.03 -17.06
CA LYS A 62 -5.50 11.58 -16.88
C LYS A 62 -6.86 11.11 -16.36
N ILE A 63 -7.40 10.06 -16.97
CA ILE A 63 -8.66 9.41 -16.64
C ILE A 63 -8.49 7.90 -16.64
N VAL A 64 -9.26 7.18 -15.82
CA VAL A 64 -9.28 5.71 -15.84
C VAL A 64 -10.42 5.27 -16.74
N CYS A 65 -10.12 4.41 -17.70
CA CYS A 65 -11.07 3.91 -18.67
C CYS A 65 -11.08 2.37 -18.67
N LYS A 66 -12.22 1.79 -18.99
CA LYS A 66 -12.38 0.35 -19.22
C LYS A 66 -12.31 0.04 -20.71
N VAL A 67 -11.57 -0.99 -21.10
CA VAL A 67 -11.55 -1.50 -22.47
C VAL A 67 -12.88 -2.20 -22.77
N LEU A 68 -13.53 -1.77 -23.86
CA LEU A 68 -14.76 -2.41 -24.34
C LEU A 68 -14.46 -3.46 -25.39
N LYS A 69 -13.71 -3.06 -26.41
CA LYS A 69 -13.41 -3.89 -27.57
C LYS A 69 -12.06 -3.50 -28.14
N VAL A 70 -11.33 -4.50 -28.62
CA VAL A 70 -10.08 -4.31 -29.34
C VAL A 70 -10.25 -4.86 -30.75
N ASP A 71 -10.04 -4.00 -31.74
CA ASP A 71 -9.96 -4.38 -33.14
C ASP A 71 -8.48 -4.58 -33.51
N LEU A 72 -8.06 -5.83 -33.61
CA LEU A 72 -6.67 -6.22 -33.89
C LEU A 72 -6.25 -5.92 -35.33
N GLU A 73 -7.19 -5.91 -36.28
CA GLU A 73 -6.91 -5.65 -37.69
C GLU A 73 -6.62 -4.17 -37.93
N ARG A 74 -7.43 -3.31 -37.31
CA ARG A 74 -7.32 -1.85 -37.47
C ARG A 74 -6.49 -1.17 -36.38
N GLY A 75 -6.16 -1.90 -35.31
CA GLY A 75 -5.46 -1.39 -34.16
C GLY A 75 -6.27 -0.39 -33.33
N HIS A 76 -7.60 -0.41 -33.44
CA HIS A 76 -8.50 0.48 -32.70
C HIS A 76 -8.90 -0.12 -31.35
N ILE A 77 -8.94 0.72 -30.33
CA ILE A 77 -9.31 0.34 -28.97
C ILE A 77 -10.47 1.23 -28.54
N ASP A 78 -11.64 0.62 -28.33
CA ASP A 78 -12.82 1.30 -27.83
C ASP A 78 -12.80 1.26 -26.30
N LEU A 79 -12.93 2.44 -25.69
CA LEU A 79 -12.82 2.66 -24.26
C LEU A 79 -14.11 3.25 -23.71
N SER A 80 -14.33 3.02 -22.41
CA SER A 80 -15.45 3.59 -21.67
C SER A 80 -15.02 4.22 -20.36
N LEU A 81 -15.47 5.45 -20.14
CA LEU A 81 -15.31 6.14 -18.86
C LEU A 81 -16.48 5.82 -17.91
N ARG A 82 -17.70 5.68 -18.44
CA ARG A 82 -18.91 5.46 -17.63
C ARG A 82 -18.98 4.07 -16.99
N ARG A 83 -18.34 3.06 -17.58
CA ARG A 83 -18.38 1.66 -17.08
C ARG A 83 -17.33 1.37 -16.01
N VAL A 84 -16.64 2.40 -15.51
CA VAL A 84 -15.69 2.30 -14.40
C VAL A 84 -16.39 2.72 -13.11
N GLY A 85 -16.58 1.78 -12.18
CA GLY A 85 -17.13 2.09 -10.86
C GLY A 85 -16.16 2.93 -10.02
N GLU A 86 -16.66 3.68 -9.03
CA GLU A 86 -15.79 4.50 -8.17
C GLU A 86 -14.74 3.68 -7.40
N GLY A 87 -15.13 2.51 -6.89
CA GLY A 87 -14.20 1.59 -6.22
C GLY A 87 -13.09 1.09 -7.15
N GLN A 88 -13.47 0.66 -8.36
CA GLN A 88 -12.54 0.23 -9.40
C GLN A 88 -11.58 1.35 -9.83
N ARG A 89 -12.11 2.56 -10.01
CA ARG A 89 -11.31 3.74 -10.34
C ARG A 89 -10.31 4.04 -9.22
N ARG A 90 -10.74 3.97 -7.96
CA ARG A 90 -9.87 4.22 -6.81
C ARG A 90 -8.74 3.18 -6.74
N GLN A 91 -9.09 1.89 -6.83
CA GLN A 91 -8.12 0.79 -6.86
C GLN A 91 -7.08 0.97 -7.97
N LYS A 92 -7.52 1.18 -9.22
CA LYS A 92 -6.60 1.38 -10.35
C LYS A 92 -5.73 2.63 -10.16
N MET A 93 -6.30 3.72 -9.66
CA MET A 93 -5.51 4.93 -9.37
C MET A 93 -4.47 4.69 -8.29
N ASP A 94 -4.77 3.87 -7.28
CA ASP A 94 -3.86 3.55 -6.20
C ASP A 94 -2.72 2.62 -6.68
N GLU A 95 -3.02 1.62 -7.52
CA GLU A 95 -2.03 0.78 -8.22
C GLU A 95 -1.06 1.65 -9.05
N ILE A 96 -1.57 2.60 -9.84
CA ILE A 96 -0.75 3.51 -10.63
C ILE A 96 0.14 4.38 -9.73
N LYS A 97 -0.39 4.91 -8.62
CA LYS A 97 0.41 5.72 -7.68
C LYS A 97 1.52 4.88 -7.05
N GLN A 98 1.23 3.62 -6.72
CA GLN A 98 2.19 2.67 -6.17
C GLN A 98 3.32 2.42 -7.17
N GLU A 99 2.99 2.12 -8.43
CA GLU A 99 3.99 1.96 -9.49
C GLU A 99 4.81 3.24 -9.73
N GLN A 100 4.19 4.42 -9.72
CA GLN A 100 4.93 5.69 -9.82
C GLN A 100 5.91 5.92 -8.65
N LYS A 101 5.60 5.43 -7.44
CA LYS A 101 6.56 5.48 -6.32
C LYS A 101 7.75 4.57 -6.59
N VAL A 102 7.51 3.36 -7.12
CA VAL A 102 8.57 2.43 -7.52
C VAL A 102 9.45 3.05 -8.60
N GLU A 103 8.85 3.68 -9.60
CA GLU A 103 9.61 4.38 -10.65
C GLU A 103 10.55 5.43 -10.06
N LYS A 104 10.05 6.27 -9.14
CA LYS A 104 10.90 7.27 -8.46
C LYS A 104 12.03 6.63 -7.64
N ILE A 105 11.81 5.48 -7.01
CA ILE A 105 12.86 4.75 -6.28
C ILE A 105 13.95 4.30 -7.27
N ILE A 106 13.55 3.74 -8.41
CA ILE A 106 14.48 3.30 -9.46
C ILE A 106 15.23 4.48 -10.08
N GLU A 107 14.58 5.62 -10.30
CA GLU A 107 15.25 6.86 -10.76
C GLU A 107 16.33 7.32 -9.77
N MET A 108 16.00 7.33 -8.49
CA MET A 108 16.94 7.72 -7.43
C MET A 108 18.12 6.76 -7.36
N ALA A 109 17.86 5.44 -7.39
CA ALA A 109 18.90 4.42 -7.39
C ALA A 109 19.82 4.57 -8.62
N ALA A 110 19.23 4.72 -9.80
CA ALA A 110 19.98 4.88 -11.04
C ALA A 110 20.85 6.16 -11.04
N LYS A 111 20.33 7.27 -10.49
CA LYS A 111 21.08 8.51 -10.33
C LYS A 111 22.30 8.33 -9.42
N ASN A 112 22.15 7.61 -8.31
CA ASN A 112 23.24 7.35 -7.36
C ASN A 112 24.29 6.38 -7.94
N LEU A 113 23.84 5.42 -8.76
CA LEU A 113 24.68 4.44 -9.45
C LEU A 113 25.30 4.98 -10.76
N LYS A 114 24.89 6.17 -11.21
CA LYS A 114 25.30 6.80 -12.48
C LYS A 114 24.96 5.96 -13.71
N CYS A 115 23.80 5.29 -13.71
CA CYS A 115 23.28 4.54 -14.85
C CYS A 115 21.93 5.12 -15.34
N LYS A 116 21.43 4.65 -16.47
CA LYS A 116 20.11 5.07 -16.96
C LYS A 116 19.01 4.34 -16.17
N PRO A 117 17.92 5.02 -15.72
CA PRO A 117 16.82 4.38 -15.00
C PRO A 117 16.20 3.20 -15.74
N VAL A 118 16.07 3.32 -17.08
CA VAL A 118 15.52 2.25 -17.94
C VAL A 118 16.39 0.99 -17.90
N GLU A 119 17.72 1.13 -17.93
CA GLU A 119 18.63 -0.02 -17.88
C GLU A 119 18.53 -0.78 -16.54
N LEU A 120 18.35 -0.04 -15.43
CA LEU A 120 18.15 -0.66 -14.12
C LEU A 120 16.79 -1.36 -14.03
N TYR A 121 15.74 -0.73 -14.57
CA TYR A 121 14.41 -1.32 -14.64
C TYR A 121 14.41 -2.62 -15.47
N ASP A 122 15.04 -2.62 -16.65
CA ASP A 122 15.08 -3.77 -17.55
C ASP A 122 15.85 -4.96 -16.97
N LYS A 123 16.85 -4.72 -16.12
CA LYS A 123 17.54 -5.79 -15.37
C LYS A 123 16.63 -6.42 -14.31
N LEU A 124 15.82 -5.61 -13.64
CA LEU A 124 14.91 -6.06 -12.59
C LEU A 124 13.68 -6.78 -13.15
N ALA A 125 13.14 -6.28 -14.27
CA ALA A 125 11.84 -6.68 -14.78
C ALA A 125 11.68 -8.21 -14.99
N PRO A 126 12.63 -8.94 -15.61
CA PRO A 126 12.48 -10.38 -15.81
C PRO A 126 12.35 -11.16 -14.50
N ALA A 127 13.22 -10.86 -13.51
CA ALA A 127 13.19 -11.57 -12.23
C ALA A 127 11.91 -11.26 -11.44
N VAL A 128 11.43 -10.02 -11.51
CA VAL A 128 10.23 -9.57 -10.81
C VAL A 128 8.97 -10.12 -11.45
N PHE A 129 8.75 -9.89 -12.75
CA PHE A 129 7.51 -10.27 -13.42
C PHE A 129 7.33 -11.79 -13.61
N ASN A 130 8.38 -12.59 -13.40
CA ASN A 130 8.27 -14.05 -13.35
C ASN A 130 7.56 -14.54 -12.07
N LYS A 131 7.63 -13.78 -10.97
CA LYS A 131 7.08 -14.18 -9.65
C LYS A 131 5.94 -13.29 -9.18
N TYR A 132 5.95 -12.03 -9.58
CA TYR A 132 5.04 -11.00 -9.09
C TYR A 132 4.30 -10.33 -10.24
N GLN A 133 3.07 -9.90 -9.98
CA GLN A 133 2.25 -9.19 -10.98
C GLN A 133 2.71 -7.74 -11.21
N SER A 134 3.40 -7.15 -10.24
CA SER A 134 3.83 -5.75 -10.27
C SER A 134 5.17 -5.55 -9.56
N MET A 135 5.86 -4.45 -9.89
CA MET A 135 7.13 -4.12 -9.24
C MET A 135 6.90 -3.73 -7.77
N HIS A 136 5.79 -3.04 -7.48
CA HIS A 136 5.43 -2.69 -6.12
C HIS A 136 5.24 -3.92 -5.23
N ALA A 137 4.55 -4.96 -5.72
CA ALA A 137 4.33 -6.19 -4.96
C ALA A 137 5.65 -6.88 -4.57
N CYS A 138 6.64 -6.87 -5.48
CA CYS A 138 7.96 -7.40 -5.18
C CYS A 138 8.69 -6.56 -4.11
N PHE A 139 8.58 -5.23 -4.15
CA PHE A 139 9.22 -4.36 -3.16
C PHE A 139 8.56 -4.45 -1.78
N GLU A 140 7.24 -4.63 -1.73
CA GLU A 140 6.54 -4.94 -0.47
C GLU A 140 6.97 -6.29 0.09
N ASP A 141 7.01 -7.34 -0.74
CA ASP A 141 7.48 -8.65 -0.30
C ASP A 141 8.95 -8.59 0.12
N PHE A 142 9.80 -7.79 -0.51
CA PHE A 142 11.18 -7.57 -0.06
C PHE A 142 11.26 -7.02 1.39
N ILE A 143 10.35 -6.12 1.77
CA ILE A 143 10.31 -5.56 3.13
C ILE A 143 9.90 -6.62 4.15
N SER A 144 9.00 -7.52 3.77
CA SER A 144 8.58 -8.63 4.62
C SER A 144 9.57 -9.81 4.62
N ASN A 145 10.21 -10.06 3.48
CA ASN A 145 11.06 -11.19 3.15
C ASN A 145 12.24 -10.71 2.27
N GLU A 146 13.42 -10.53 2.86
CA GLU A 146 14.61 -9.97 2.18
C GLU A 146 15.14 -10.79 0.97
N GLY A 147 14.49 -11.89 0.58
CA GLY A 147 14.87 -12.75 -0.53
C GLY A 147 14.37 -12.32 -1.91
N ALA A 148 13.31 -11.51 -2.00
CA ALA A 148 12.58 -11.26 -3.26
C ALA A 148 13.45 -10.68 -4.39
N LEU A 149 14.45 -9.85 -4.05
CA LEU A 149 15.33 -9.17 -5.02
C LEU A 149 16.67 -9.87 -5.26
N LYS A 150 16.99 -10.93 -4.51
CA LYS A 150 18.30 -11.61 -4.61
C LYS A 150 18.51 -12.29 -5.96
N ASP A 151 17.42 -12.78 -6.54
CA ASP A 151 17.43 -13.47 -7.83
C ASP A 151 17.51 -12.52 -9.03
N ALA A 152 17.46 -11.20 -8.80
CA ALA A 152 17.51 -10.20 -9.86
C ALA A 152 18.89 -10.03 -10.51
N GLY A 153 19.92 -10.74 -10.02
CA GLY A 153 21.26 -10.73 -10.61
C GLY A 153 21.94 -9.35 -10.58
N LEU A 154 21.53 -8.49 -9.64
CA LEU A 154 22.15 -7.18 -9.45
C LEU A 154 23.55 -7.32 -8.86
N ASP A 155 24.47 -6.45 -9.27
CA ASP A 155 25.77 -6.34 -8.61
C ASP A 155 25.58 -5.89 -7.14
N PRO A 156 26.50 -6.26 -6.23
CA PRO A 156 26.32 -6.01 -4.79
C PRO A 156 26.11 -4.54 -4.43
N LYS A 157 26.68 -3.63 -5.23
CA LYS A 157 26.55 -2.19 -5.02
C LYS A 157 25.15 -1.71 -5.40
N SER A 158 24.69 -2.08 -6.60
CA SER A 158 23.33 -1.75 -7.07
C SER A 158 22.25 -2.38 -6.19
N TYR A 159 22.46 -3.61 -5.75
CA TYR A 159 21.55 -4.30 -4.82
C TYR A 159 21.40 -3.52 -3.52
N LYS A 160 22.52 -3.19 -2.87
CA LYS A 160 22.51 -2.46 -1.59
C LYS A 160 21.78 -1.12 -1.72
N GLU A 161 22.17 -0.31 -2.71
CA GLU A 161 21.57 1.00 -2.96
C GLU A 161 20.05 0.93 -3.15
N LEU A 162 19.58 -0.01 -3.98
CA LEU A 162 18.16 -0.21 -4.24
C LEU A 162 17.42 -0.65 -2.98
N THR A 163 17.96 -1.62 -2.25
CA THR A 163 17.33 -2.14 -1.02
C THR A 163 17.22 -1.09 0.09
N ASP A 164 18.23 -0.23 0.24
CA ASP A 164 18.24 0.86 1.21
C ASP A 164 17.15 1.89 0.85
N LEU A 165 17.02 2.26 -0.44
CA LEU A 165 15.99 3.18 -0.90
C LEU A 165 14.56 2.60 -0.75
N ILE A 166 14.38 1.30 -1.01
CA ILE A 166 13.10 0.62 -0.81
C ILE A 166 12.68 0.71 0.65
N ARG A 167 13.57 0.38 1.60
CA ARG A 167 13.30 0.44 3.05
C ARG A 167 12.98 1.85 3.54
N GLN A 168 13.58 2.87 2.93
CA GLN A 168 13.32 4.26 3.29
C GLN A 168 12.00 4.80 2.75
N ARG A 169 11.56 4.34 1.57
CA ARG A 169 10.44 4.93 0.82
C ARG A 169 9.14 4.14 0.90
N ILE A 170 9.22 2.82 1.09
CA ILE A 170 8.06 1.97 1.25
C ILE A 170 7.98 1.62 2.74
N LYS A 171 6.90 2.10 3.39
CA LYS A 171 6.67 1.80 4.80
C LYS A 171 6.20 0.34 4.91
N PRO A 172 6.72 -0.44 5.86
CA PRO A 172 6.14 -1.75 6.16
C PRO A 172 4.67 -1.54 6.53
N GLN A 173 3.78 -2.40 6.03
CA GLN A 173 2.41 -2.44 6.54
C GLN A 173 2.48 -2.79 8.02
N GLN A 174 1.97 -1.89 8.86
CA GLN A 174 1.95 -2.08 10.29
C GLN A 174 0.57 -2.60 10.71
N VAL A 175 0.58 -3.63 11.53
CA VAL A 175 -0.59 -4.13 12.22
C VAL A 175 -0.62 -3.48 13.59
N ILE A 176 -1.79 -2.97 13.98
CA ILE A 176 -2.02 -2.41 15.31
C ILE A 176 -2.92 -3.39 16.05
N ILE A 177 -2.36 -4.03 17.08
CA ILE A 177 -3.12 -4.87 18.00
C ILE A 177 -3.30 -4.10 19.30
N SER A 178 -4.53 -4.11 19.82
CA SER A 178 -4.82 -3.48 21.10
C SER A 178 -5.57 -4.41 22.05
N GLY A 179 -5.42 -4.16 23.34
CA GLY A 179 -6.10 -4.91 24.39
C GLY A 179 -6.26 -4.03 25.62
N ASP A 180 -7.37 -4.19 26.33
CA ASP A 180 -7.65 -3.44 27.55
C ASP A 180 -7.31 -4.29 28.77
N VAL A 181 -6.53 -3.73 29.68
CA VAL A 181 -6.30 -4.26 31.03
C VAL A 181 -7.09 -3.40 32.01
N THR A 182 -7.87 -4.03 32.88
CA THR A 182 -8.47 -3.36 34.03
C THR A 182 -7.68 -3.72 35.27
N LEU A 183 -7.23 -2.70 36.01
CA LEU A 183 -6.47 -2.83 37.24
C LEU A 183 -7.24 -2.17 38.39
N ARG A 184 -7.35 -2.87 39.50
CA ARG A 184 -7.92 -2.34 40.73
C ARG A 184 -7.11 -2.81 41.93
N THR A 185 -6.67 -1.87 42.75
CA THR A 185 -5.91 -2.12 43.96
C THR A 185 -6.48 -1.29 45.10
N TYR A 186 -6.42 -1.83 46.31
CA TYR A 186 -6.83 -1.17 47.54
C TYR A 186 -5.62 -0.85 48.44
N ALA A 187 -4.39 -1.06 47.93
CA ALA A 187 -3.17 -0.77 48.66
C ALA A 187 -2.98 0.76 48.82
N PRO A 188 -2.42 1.23 49.96
CA PRO A 188 -2.16 2.66 50.20
C PRO A 188 -1.25 3.30 49.15
N ASP A 189 -0.31 2.54 48.58
CA ASP A 189 0.64 2.93 47.54
C ASP A 189 0.23 2.43 46.14
N GLY A 190 -1.04 2.07 45.96
CA GLY A 190 -1.53 1.36 44.78
C GLY A 190 -1.33 2.09 43.45
N VAL A 191 -1.46 3.42 43.41
CA VAL A 191 -1.24 4.22 42.20
C VAL A 191 0.22 4.16 41.75
N ASP A 192 1.15 4.26 42.70
CA ASP A 192 2.59 4.19 42.42
C ASP A 192 3.01 2.79 41.96
N GLN A 193 2.42 1.74 42.55
CA GLN A 193 2.62 0.36 42.11
C GLN A 193 2.15 0.17 40.67
N ILE A 194 0.93 0.60 40.34
CA ILE A 194 0.39 0.51 38.97
C ILE A 194 1.31 1.24 38.00
N LYS A 195 1.69 2.48 38.32
CA LYS A 195 2.53 3.28 37.43
C LYS A 195 3.89 2.62 37.17
N ARG A 196 4.55 2.10 38.21
CA ARG A 196 5.83 1.39 38.09
C ARG A 196 5.69 0.14 37.22
N THR A 197 4.69 -0.69 37.48
CA THR A 197 4.45 -1.92 36.71
C THR A 197 4.15 -1.64 35.24
N LEU A 198 3.28 -0.66 34.94
CA LEU A 198 2.97 -0.30 33.56
C LEU A 198 4.21 0.26 32.83
N MET A 199 5.00 1.12 33.47
CA MET A 199 6.23 1.65 32.87
C MET A 199 7.27 0.55 32.61
N THR A 200 7.39 -0.43 33.51
CA THR A 200 8.30 -1.56 33.32
C THR A 200 7.82 -2.49 32.20
N ALA A 201 6.51 -2.76 32.13
CA ALA A 201 5.92 -3.60 31.09
C ALA A 201 6.00 -2.95 29.69
N GLU A 202 5.79 -1.63 29.61
CA GLU A 202 5.94 -0.86 28.37
C GLU A 202 7.39 -0.90 27.84
N LYS A 203 8.39 -0.79 28.73
CA LYS A 203 9.81 -0.88 28.36
C LYS A 203 10.26 -2.27 27.93
N LEU A 204 9.49 -3.30 28.27
CA LEU A 204 9.82 -4.71 28.02
C LEU A 204 9.70 -5.06 26.53
N VAL A 205 8.83 -4.35 25.81
CA VAL A 205 8.54 -4.62 24.40
C VAL A 205 8.68 -3.32 23.60
N PRO A 206 9.61 -3.26 22.62
CA PRO A 206 9.70 -2.11 21.73
C PRO A 206 8.42 -1.98 20.89
N ASN A 207 7.96 -0.73 20.69
CA ASN A 207 6.72 -0.38 19.98
C ASN A 207 5.42 -0.80 20.69
N ALA A 208 5.48 -1.08 21.99
CA ALA A 208 4.31 -1.12 22.85
C ALA A 208 4.06 0.26 23.47
N SER A 209 2.79 0.64 23.61
CA SER A 209 2.37 1.84 24.32
C SER A 209 1.19 1.53 25.24
N ILE A 210 1.15 2.15 26.41
CA ILE A 210 0.06 1.95 27.38
C ILE A 210 -0.61 3.29 27.69
N MET A 211 -1.91 3.40 27.41
CA MET A 211 -2.71 4.60 27.65
C MET A 211 -3.80 4.37 28.69
N TYR A 212 -4.04 5.34 29.56
CA TYR A 212 -5.15 5.30 30.52
C TYR A 212 -6.48 5.68 29.84
N LYS A 213 -7.49 4.81 29.95
CA LYS A 213 -8.84 5.03 29.39
C LYS A 213 -9.87 5.52 30.42
N GLY A 214 -9.57 5.44 31.71
CA GLY A 214 -10.52 5.78 32.78
C GLY A 214 -11.02 4.57 33.58
N GLY A 215 -11.40 4.80 34.84
CA GLY A 215 -12.01 3.78 35.69
C GLY A 215 -11.14 2.55 35.94
N GLY A 216 -9.82 2.75 36.09
CA GLY A 216 -8.86 1.65 36.22
C GLY A 216 -8.59 0.86 34.93
N LYS A 217 -9.10 1.31 33.77
CA LYS A 217 -8.83 0.69 32.47
C LYS A 217 -7.64 1.33 31.78
N TYR A 218 -6.79 0.49 31.22
CA TYR A 218 -5.60 0.84 30.47
C TYR A 218 -5.61 0.10 29.13
N GLN A 219 -5.32 0.78 28.04
CA GLN A 219 -5.20 0.18 26.72
C GLN A 219 -3.72 -0.05 26.40
N ILE A 220 -3.37 -1.30 26.16
CA ILE A 220 -2.09 -1.68 25.57
C ILE A 220 -2.28 -1.64 24.06
N THR A 221 -1.37 -0.97 23.37
CA THR A 221 -1.30 -0.94 21.91
C THR A 221 0.09 -1.38 21.47
N VAL A 222 0.16 -2.38 20.59
CA VAL A 222 1.40 -2.86 20.00
C VAL A 222 1.33 -2.64 18.49
N ILE A 223 2.37 -1.99 17.95
CA ILE A 223 2.52 -1.73 16.52
C ILE A 223 3.67 -2.58 15.99
N ASP A 224 3.39 -3.45 15.02
CA ASP A 224 4.39 -4.34 14.44
C ASP A 224 4.16 -4.58 12.95
N GLY A 225 5.18 -5.10 12.24
CA GLY A 225 5.07 -5.47 10.83
C GLY A 225 4.34 -6.80 10.57
N ASN A 226 4.13 -7.62 11.61
CA ASN A 226 3.49 -8.92 11.49
C ASN A 226 2.47 -9.15 12.61
N PHE A 227 1.28 -9.68 12.25
CA PHE A 227 0.22 -10.01 13.20
C PHE A 227 0.68 -11.01 14.28
N LYS A 228 1.41 -12.06 13.90
CA LYS A 228 1.86 -13.11 14.83
C LYS A 228 2.84 -12.56 15.87
N ASP A 229 3.75 -11.68 15.45
CA ASP A 229 4.72 -11.07 16.34
C ASP A 229 4.08 -10.03 17.24
N ALA A 230 3.18 -9.20 16.70
CA ALA A 230 2.36 -8.28 17.49
C ALA A 230 1.53 -9.02 18.55
N GLU A 231 0.98 -10.19 18.23
CA GLU A 231 0.18 -11.01 19.14
C GLU A 231 1.03 -11.62 20.27
N ARG A 232 2.23 -12.12 19.93
CA ARG A 232 3.18 -12.58 20.95
C ARG A 232 3.59 -11.45 21.87
N LYS A 233 3.91 -10.28 21.30
CA LYS A 233 4.34 -9.09 22.04
C LYS A 233 3.27 -8.54 22.99
N ILE A 234 2.03 -8.37 22.53
CA ILE A 234 0.95 -7.87 23.40
C ILE A 234 0.66 -8.85 24.54
N LYS A 235 0.77 -10.16 24.28
CA LYS A 235 0.61 -11.19 25.30
C LYS A 235 1.73 -11.11 26.33
N THR A 236 2.98 -10.95 25.93
CA THR A 236 4.11 -10.76 26.86
C THR A 236 3.92 -9.54 27.76
N VAL A 237 3.44 -8.42 27.22
CA VAL A 237 3.15 -7.21 28.02
C VAL A 237 2.01 -7.48 29.00
N ALA A 238 0.91 -8.07 28.53
CA ALA A 238 -0.25 -8.38 29.37
C ALA A 238 0.10 -9.38 30.49
N ASP A 239 0.82 -10.46 30.18
CA ASP A 239 1.24 -11.48 31.14
C ASP A 239 2.16 -10.88 32.22
N SER A 240 3.10 -10.02 31.84
CA SER A 240 3.97 -9.29 32.79
C SER A 240 3.17 -8.42 33.78
N ILE A 241 2.17 -7.67 33.28
CA ILE A 241 1.30 -6.85 34.10
C ILE A 241 0.45 -7.73 35.03
N LEU A 242 -0.13 -8.81 34.50
CA LEU A 242 -0.94 -9.77 35.25
C LEU A 242 -0.15 -10.41 36.39
N GLU A 243 1.08 -10.86 36.15
CA GLU A 243 1.91 -11.50 37.17
C GLU A 243 2.35 -10.53 38.27
N GLN A 244 2.81 -9.33 37.90
CA GLN A 244 3.27 -8.34 38.89
C GLN A 244 2.13 -7.82 39.75
N MET A 245 0.98 -7.52 39.15
CA MET A 245 -0.18 -6.98 39.86
C MET A 245 -0.89 -8.04 40.72
N LYS A 246 -0.93 -9.31 40.28
CA LYS A 246 -1.41 -10.41 41.13
C LYS A 246 -0.53 -10.63 42.36
N LYS A 247 0.81 -10.55 42.21
CA LYS A 247 1.74 -10.62 43.35
C LYS A 247 1.53 -9.48 44.35
N ALA A 248 1.12 -8.31 43.87
CA ALA A 248 0.76 -7.16 44.70
C ALA A 248 -0.66 -7.22 45.29
N GLY A 249 -1.43 -8.30 45.03
CA GLY A 249 -2.78 -8.47 45.56
C GLY A 249 -3.86 -7.64 44.86
N ALA A 250 -3.60 -7.13 43.65
CA ALA A 250 -4.56 -6.36 42.87
C ALA A 250 -5.50 -7.26 42.05
N GLU A 251 -6.73 -6.79 41.85
CA GLU A 251 -7.67 -7.39 40.89
C GLU A 251 -7.28 -6.96 39.47
N VAL A 252 -7.13 -7.94 38.58
CA VAL A 252 -6.69 -7.72 37.20
C VAL A 252 -7.55 -8.52 36.23
N SER A 253 -7.99 -7.88 35.16
CA SER A 253 -8.64 -8.56 34.02
C SER A 253 -8.10 -8.02 32.70
N PHE A 254 -7.86 -8.89 31.73
CA PHE A 254 -7.43 -8.52 30.37
C PHE A 254 -8.47 -8.93 29.35
N VAL A 255 -8.83 -8.01 28.44
CA VAL A 255 -9.72 -8.24 27.32
C VAL A 255 -8.99 -7.80 26.03
N LYS A 256 -8.75 -8.75 25.14
CA LYS A 256 -8.13 -8.49 23.84
C LYS A 256 -9.17 -7.93 22.86
N HIS A 257 -8.80 -6.92 22.08
CA HIS A 257 -9.59 -6.43 20.94
C HIS A 257 -9.03 -7.01 19.64
N GLU A 258 -9.89 -7.15 18.62
CA GLU A 258 -9.44 -7.58 17.29
C GLU A 258 -8.39 -6.62 16.73
N GLY A 259 -7.30 -7.19 16.19
CA GLY A 259 -6.24 -6.42 15.56
C GLY A 259 -6.75 -5.76 14.29
N LYS A 260 -6.51 -4.46 14.15
CA LYS A 260 -6.80 -3.74 12.91
C LYS A 260 -5.50 -3.61 12.13
N VAL A 261 -5.54 -3.96 10.85
CA VAL A 261 -4.48 -3.54 9.93
C VAL A 261 -4.55 -2.02 9.87
N ALA A 262 -3.44 -1.33 10.10
CA ALA A 262 -3.43 0.12 9.94
C ALA A 262 -3.58 0.41 8.44
N GLU A 263 -4.81 0.69 8.01
CA GLU A 263 -5.03 1.27 6.69
C GLU A 263 -4.25 2.59 6.62
N THR A 264 -3.34 2.67 5.65
CA THR A 264 -2.50 3.84 5.43
C THR A 264 -3.20 4.86 4.54
#